data_AF-A0A955ITK7-F1
#
_entry.id   AF-A0A955ITK7-F1
#
_cell.length_a   1.000
_cell.length_b   1.000
_cell.length_c   1.000
_cell.angle_alpha   90.00
_cell.angle_beta   90.00
_cell.angle_gamma   90.00
#
_symmetry.space_group_name_H-M   'P 1'
#
loop_
_entity.id
_entity.type
_entity.pdbx_description
1 polymer ?
#
loop_
_entity_poly.entity_id
_entity_poly.type
_entity_poly.pdbx_seq_one_letter_code
_entity_poly.pdbx_strand_id
1 'polypeptide(L)' 'DPDGDALTYTWSISPESTAAHVGGDREAVPESLKDLVLEQGASARIRTPSRQGAYRLFVTVTDGTGRAATANIPFMVR' A
#
# COMPACT_ATOMS: atom_id res chain seq x y z
N ASP A 1 -18.66 -2.51 3.69
CA ASP A 1 -18.93 -2.20 5.09
C ASP A 1 -20.25 -2.85 5.48
N PRO A 2 -20.33 -3.69 6.52
CA PRO A 2 -21.60 -4.15 7.05
C PRO A 2 -22.52 -3.00 7.54
N ASP A 3 -21.97 -1.80 7.78
CA ASP A 3 -22.73 -0.63 8.23
C ASP A 3 -23.15 0.35 7.10
N GLY A 4 -22.75 0.09 5.85
CA GLY A 4 -23.16 0.89 4.69
C GLY A 4 -22.44 2.23 4.52
N ASP A 5 -21.41 2.52 5.32
CA ASP A 5 -20.61 3.74 5.18
C ASP A 5 -19.73 3.69 3.93
N ALA A 6 -19.52 4.88 3.34
CA ALA A 6 -18.63 5.07 2.22
C ALA A 6 -17.18 4.84 2.65
N LEU A 7 -16.61 3.70 2.27
CA LEU A 7 -15.21 3.38 2.51
C LEU A 7 -14.31 4.04 1.47
N THR A 8 -13.25 4.69 1.93
CA THR A 8 -12.19 5.23 1.06
C THR A 8 -11.00 4.29 1.06
N TYR A 9 -10.55 3.89 -0.12
CA TYR A 9 -9.42 2.97 -0.30
C TYR A 9 -8.25 3.74 -0.90
N THR A 10 -7.11 3.72 -0.23
CA THR A 10 -5.86 4.28 -0.73
C THR A 10 -4.85 3.17 -0.90
N TRP A 11 -4.38 2.96 -2.13
CA TRP A 11 -3.39 1.94 -2.47
C TRP A 11 -2.03 2.59 -2.76
N SER A 12 -0.94 1.91 -2.38
CA SER A 12 0.43 2.33 -2.76
C SER A 12 1.36 1.13 -2.89
N ILE A 13 2.40 1.27 -3.71
CA ILE A 13 3.44 0.25 -3.92
C ILE A 13 4.77 0.81 -3.45
N SER A 14 5.57 -0.01 -2.77
CA SER A 14 6.94 0.29 -2.38
C SER A 14 7.85 -0.88 -2.73
N PRO A 15 9.14 -0.65 -3.07
CA PRO A 15 10.17 -1.67 -2.92
C PRO A 15 10.16 -2.26 -1.50
N GLU A 16 10.41 -3.55 -1.37
CA GLU A 16 10.54 -4.18 -0.06
C GLU A 16 11.79 -3.62 0.66
N SER A 17 11.62 -3.14 1.89
CA SER A 17 12.74 -2.68 2.71
C SER A 17 13.57 -3.87 3.18
N THR A 18 14.89 -3.82 3.00
CA THR A 18 15.82 -4.77 3.62
C THR A 18 16.24 -4.34 5.03
N ALA A 19 15.70 -3.23 5.55
CA ALA A 19 16.09 -2.73 6.86
C ALA A 19 15.46 -3.59 7.97
N ALA A 20 16.31 -4.29 8.73
CA ALA A 20 15.92 -4.83 10.02
C ALA A 20 15.60 -3.65 10.95
N HIS A 21 14.32 -3.44 11.25
CA HIS A 21 13.86 -2.32 12.06
C HIS A 21 14.40 -2.41 13.50
N VAL A 22 15.27 -1.48 13.88
CA VAL A 22 15.53 -1.12 15.28
C VAL A 22 14.84 0.22 15.51
N GLY A 23 13.92 0.26 16.48
CA GLY A 23 12.99 1.36 16.68
C GLY A 23 13.67 2.72 16.95
N GLY A 24 13.17 3.77 16.30
CA GLY A 24 13.41 5.16 16.68
C GLY A 24 13.86 6.09 15.55
N ASP A 25 14.48 5.57 14.48
CA ASP A 25 14.99 6.41 13.41
C ASP A 25 13.93 6.83 12.40
N ARG A 26 14.04 8.08 11.93
CA ARG A 26 13.12 8.68 10.95
C ARG A 26 13.18 7.89 9.66
N GLU A 27 12.18 7.05 9.48
CA GLU A 27 12.02 6.20 8.31
C GLU A 27 11.98 7.08 7.06
N ALA A 28 12.95 6.91 6.15
CA ALA A 28 12.81 7.43 4.81
C ALA A 28 11.66 6.67 4.19
N VAL A 29 10.46 7.28 4.18
CA VAL A 29 9.26 6.70 3.56
C VAL A 29 9.67 6.26 2.16
N PRO A 30 9.71 4.95 1.88
CA PRO A 30 10.08 4.47 0.57
C PRO A 30 9.21 5.17 -0.47
N GLU A 31 9.82 5.59 -1.58
CA GLU A 31 9.14 6.31 -2.64
C GLU A 31 7.89 5.53 -3.06
N SER A 32 6.72 6.04 -2.64
CA SER A 32 5.45 5.38 -2.90
C SER A 32 5.12 5.53 -4.37
N LEU A 33 5.16 4.43 -5.11
CA LEU A 33 4.89 4.36 -6.54
C LEU A 33 3.38 4.44 -6.80
N LYS A 34 2.75 5.57 -6.45
CA LYS A 34 1.30 5.79 -6.60
C LYS A 34 0.87 5.75 -8.07
N ASP A 35 1.74 6.16 -8.99
CA ASP A 35 1.48 6.16 -10.44
C ASP A 35 1.31 4.75 -11.03
N LEU A 36 1.67 3.71 -10.27
CA LEU A 36 1.46 2.32 -10.66
C LEU A 36 0.05 1.82 -10.32
N VAL A 37 -0.74 2.58 -9.55
CA VAL A 37 -2.14 2.26 -9.27
C VAL A 37 -3.01 2.85 -10.39
N LEU A 38 -3.58 1.98 -11.22
CA LEU A 38 -4.38 2.36 -12.39
C LEU A 38 -5.86 2.57 -12.02
N GLU A 39 -6.38 1.74 -11.11
CA GLU A 39 -7.75 1.78 -10.60
C GLU A 39 -7.72 1.47 -9.11
N GLN A 40 -8.55 2.14 -8.31
CA GLN A 40 -8.60 1.97 -6.86
C GLN A 40 -10.03 1.92 -6.32
N GLY A 41 -10.23 1.07 -5.31
CA GLY A 41 -11.49 0.80 -4.61
C GLY A 41 -11.31 -0.41 -3.71
N ALA A 42 -12.38 -1.18 -3.49
CA ALA A 42 -12.30 -2.47 -2.78
C ALA A 42 -11.34 -3.46 -3.45
N SER A 43 -11.17 -3.33 -4.77
CA SER A 43 -10.10 -3.94 -5.55
C SER A 43 -9.24 -2.85 -6.20
N ALA A 44 -7.96 -3.14 -6.43
CA ALA A 44 -7.08 -2.27 -7.19
C ALA A 44 -6.52 -2.98 -8.41
N ARG A 45 -6.36 -2.23 -9.50
CA ARG A 45 -5.58 -2.65 -10.67
C ARG A 45 -4.25 -1.93 -10.63
N ILE A 46 -3.16 -2.69 -10.67
CA ILE A 46 -1.81 -2.14 -10.60
C ILE A 46 -1.00 -2.52 -11.84
N ARG A 47 -0.05 -1.65 -12.19
CA ARG A 47 1.04 -1.94 -13.10
C ARG A 47 2.24 -2.39 -12.28
N THR A 48 2.88 -3.48 -12.66
CA THR A 48 4.12 -3.91 -11.99
C THR A 48 5.25 -2.91 -12.29
N PRO A 49 6.12 -2.61 -11.31
CA PRO A 49 7.36 -1.88 -11.55
C PRO A 49 8.19 -2.52 -12.67
N SER A 50 8.94 -1.71 -13.44
CA SER A 50 9.81 -2.20 -14.52
C SER A 50 11.06 -2.92 -14.00
N ARG A 51 11.48 -2.62 -12.77
CA ARG A 51 12.63 -3.25 -12.13
C ARG A 51 12.18 -4.53 -11.43
N GLN A 52 12.89 -5.62 -11.68
CA GLN A 52 12.72 -6.87 -10.94
C GLN A 52 13.10 -6.67 -9.47
N GLY A 53 12.37 -7.34 -8.57
CA GLY A 53 12.63 -7.25 -7.13
C GLY A 53 11.42 -7.58 -6.27
N ALA A 54 11.66 -7.61 -4.97
CA ALA A 54 10.61 -7.72 -3.97
C ALA A 54 9.96 -6.35 -3.75
N TYR A 55 8.64 -6.34 -3.69
CA TYR A 55 7.81 -5.17 -3.48
C TYR A 55 6.71 -5.50 -2.47
N ARG A 56 6.10 -4.46 -1.92
CA ARG A 56 4.96 -4.55 -1.02
C ARG A 56 3.86 -3.62 -1.50
N LEU A 57 2.66 -4.17 -1.63
CA LEU A 57 1.44 -3.42 -1.87
C LEU A 57 0.82 -3.07 -0.52
N PHE A 58 0.49 -1.81 -0.30
CA PHE A 58 -0.21 -1.32 0.89
C PHE A 58 -1.61 -0.87 0.50
N VAL A 59 -2.56 -1.14 1.39
CA VAL A 59 -3.89 -0.54 1.34
C VAL A 59 -4.24 0.05 2.71
N THR A 60 -4.73 1.28 2.70
CA THR A 60 -5.40 1.90 3.83
C THR A 60 -6.87 2.08 3.47
N VAL A 61 -7.75 1.55 4.33
CA VAL A 61 -9.19 1.69 4.22
C VAL A 61 -9.65 2.60 5.35
N THR A 62 -10.27 3.74 5.03
CA THR A 62 -10.82 4.65 6.03
C THR A 62 -12.34 4.71 5.93
N ASP A 63 -13.00 4.79 7.09
CA ASP A 63 -14.43 5.08 7.15
C ASP A 63 -14.71 6.59 7.30
N GLY A 64 -15.97 7.00 7.17
CA GLY A 64 -16.40 8.40 7.37
C GLY A 64 -16.31 8.88 8.81
N THR A 65 -15.93 8.01 9.76
CA THR A 65 -15.89 8.28 11.20
C THR A 65 -14.45 8.43 11.73
N GLY A 66 -13.45 8.37 10.85
CA GLY A 66 -12.05 8.56 11.17
C GLY A 66 -11.31 7.29 11.63
N ARG A 67 -11.90 6.10 11.46
CA ARG A 67 -11.17 4.84 11.67
C ARG A 67 -10.42 4.46 10.40
N ALA A 68 -9.29 3.79 10.57
CA ALA A 68 -8.48 3.26 9.49
C ALA A 68 -8.10 1.80 9.75
N ALA A 69 -8.23 0.97 8.73
CA ALA A 69 -7.65 -0.36 8.69
C ALA A 69 -6.54 -0.38 7.63
N THR A 70 -5.46 -1.11 7.88
CA THR A 70 -4.36 -1.24 6.92
C THR A 70 -4.08 -2.71 6.64
N ALA A 71 -3.68 -3.01 5.40
CA ALA A 71 -3.15 -4.31 5.02
C ALA A 71 -1.94 -4.14 4.11
N ASN A 72 -1.05 -5.13 4.12
CA ASN A 72 0.13 -5.15 3.27
C ASN A 72 0.34 -6.53 2.67
N ILE A 73 0.68 -6.57 1.39
CA ILE A 73 0.78 -7.78 0.59
C ILE A 73 2.17 -7.79 -0.09
N PRO A 74 3.09 -8.69 0.31
CA PRO A 74 4.37 -8.83 -0.35
C PRO A 74 4.20 -9.53 -1.71
N PHE A 75 4.93 -9.08 -2.73
CA PHE A 75 4.97 -9.71 -4.05
C PHE A 75 6.35 -9.57 -4.69
N MET A 76 6.63 -10.41 -5.70
CA MET A 76 7.90 -10.44 -6.43
C MET A 76 7.64 -10.13 -7.90
N VAL A 77 8.38 -9.16 -8.45
CA VAL A 77 8.47 -8.92 -9.89
C VAL A 77 9.64 -9.72 -10.45
N ARG A 78 9.39 -10.54 -11.46
CA ARG A 78 10.38 -11.38 -12.16
C ARG A 78 10.37 -11.08 -13.65
#